data_AF-A0A9D5EL66-F1
#
_entry.id   AF-A0A9D5EL66-F1
#
_cell.length_a   1.000
_cell.length_b   1.000
_cell.length_c   1.000
_cell.angle_alpha   90.00
_cell.angle_beta   90.00
_cell.angle_gamma   90.00
#
_symmetry.space_group_name_H-M   'P 1'
#
loop_
_entity.id
_entity.type
_entity.pdbx_description
1 polymer ?
#
loop_
_entity_poly.entity_id
_entity_poly.type
_entity_poly.pdbx_seq_one_letter_code
_entity_poly.pdbx_strand_id
1 'polypeptide(L)' 'MTDTLPEDRRRDVFAAIVAAQDGGLKVAASHKHVAAEYGITPAQVLVIEKEGLDAQWPPLDS' A
#
# COMPACT_ATOMS: atom_id res chain seq x y z
N MET A 1 11.79 -12.55 -10.27
CA MET A 1 10.90 -13.47 -9.53
C MET A 1 10.02 -12.58 -8.66
N THR A 2 8.75 -12.47 -9.03
CA THR A 2 7.76 -11.62 -8.36
C THR A 2 7.35 -12.34 -7.07
N ASP A 3 8.13 -12.13 -6.02
CA ASP A 3 7.80 -12.59 -4.68
C ASP A 3 6.46 -11.95 -4.32
N THR A 4 5.40 -12.73 -4.43
CA THR A 4 4.04 -12.24 -4.23
C THR A 4 3.89 -12.15 -2.72
N LEU A 5 4.07 -10.94 -2.17
CA LEU A 5 3.85 -10.65 -0.76
C LEU A 5 2.53 -11.31 -0.33
N PRO A 6 2.43 -11.98 0.83
CA PRO A 6 1.17 -12.51 1.33
C PRO A 6 0.08 -11.42 1.35
N GLU A 7 -1.18 -11.81 1.16
CA GLU A 7 -2.29 -10.83 1.08
C GLU A 7 -2.36 -9.94 2.32
N ASP A 8 -2.20 -10.51 3.51
CA ASP A 8 -2.17 -9.75 4.76
C ASP A 8 -1.10 -8.65 4.72
N ARG A 9 0.09 -8.96 4.19
CA ARG A 9 1.17 -7.99 4.04
C ARG A 9 0.86 -6.94 2.97
N ARG A 10 0.12 -7.28 1.91
CA ARG A 10 -0.36 -6.31 0.91
C ARG A 10 -1.44 -5.40 1.51
N ARG A 11 -2.34 -5.92 2.34
CA ARG A 11 -3.34 -5.13 3.09
C ARG A 11 -2.67 -4.16 4.06
N ASP A 12 -1.64 -4.59 4.78
CA ASP A 12 -0.85 -3.71 5.66
C ASP A 12 -0.19 -2.58 4.87
N VAL A 13 0.44 -2.91 3.73
CA VAL A 13 1.03 -1.91 2.82
C VAL A 13 -0.05 -0.92 2.36
N PHE A 14 -1.23 -1.40 1.96
CA PHE A 14 -2.33 -0.55 1.53
C PHE A 14 -2.79 0.40 2.65
N ALA A 15 -2.97 -0.11 3.87
CA ALA A 15 -3.34 0.70 5.02
C ALA A 15 -2.30 1.79 5.32
N ALA A 16 -1.00 1.47 5.19
CA ALA A 16 0.07 2.45 5.34
C ALA A 16 0.06 3.52 4.23
N ILE A 17 -0.29 3.16 2.99
CA ILE A 17 -0.48 4.13 1.90
C ILE A 17 -1.59 5.12 2.25
N VAL A 18 -2.76 4.62 2.68
CA VAL A 18 -3.90 5.46 3.08
C VAL A 18 -3.54 6.36 4.25
N ALA A 19 -2.95 5.81 5.31
CA ALA A 19 -2.55 6.57 6.49
C ALA A 19 -1.53 7.69 6.16
N ALA A 20 -0.57 7.40 5.27
CA ALA A 20 0.40 8.40 4.81
C ALA A 20 -0.28 9.53 4.03
N GLN A 21 -1.26 9.20 3.16
CA GLN A 21 -2.01 10.19 2.38
C GLN A 21 -2.93 11.02 3.27
N ASP A 22 -3.63 10.40 4.23
CA ASP A 22 -4.46 11.08 5.22
C ASP A 22 -3.63 12.01 6.14
N GLY A 23 -2.39 11.64 6.41
CA GLY A 23 -1.40 12.48 7.09
C GLY A 23 -0.90 13.67 6.28
N GLY A 24 -1.36 13.86 5.04
CA GLY A 24 -1.03 14.99 4.17
C GLY A 24 0.16 14.77 3.24
N LEU A 25 0.73 13.56 3.17
CA LEU A 25 1.71 13.26 2.13
C LEU A 25 1.04 13.19 0.75
N LYS A 26 1.65 13.85 -0.23
CA LYS A 26 1.25 13.68 -1.64
C LYS A 26 1.45 12.22 -2.05
N VAL A 27 0.57 11.69 -2.91
CA VAL A 27 0.58 10.32 -3.42
C VAL A 27 1.98 9.81 -3.82
N ALA A 28 2.73 10.58 -4.61
CA ALA A 28 4.08 10.15 -5.02
C ALA A 28 5.10 10.09 -3.86
N ALA A 29 4.92 10.90 -2.82
CA ALA A 29 5.76 10.89 -1.63
C ALA A 29 5.36 9.75 -0.66
N SER A 30 4.06 9.50 -0.49
CA SER A 30 3.57 8.37 0.30
C SER A 30 4.03 7.04 -0.30
N HIS A 31 4.00 6.89 -1.62
CA HIS A 31 4.49 5.67 -2.28
C HIS A 31 5.97 5.38 -2.02
N LYS A 32 6.82 6.41 -2.07
CA LYS A 32 8.25 6.26 -1.77
C LYS A 32 8.50 5.96 -0.30
N HIS A 33 7.74 6.60 0.58
CA HIS A 33 7.83 6.39 2.02
C HIS A 33 7.46 4.95 2.38
N VAL A 34 6.30 4.47 1.93
CA VAL A 34 5.81 3.11 2.18
C VAL A 34 6.69 2.06 1.51
N ALA A 35 7.20 2.31 0.30
CA ALA A 35 8.16 1.42 -0.36
C ALA A 35 9.40 1.17 0.51
N ALA A 36 9.96 2.25 1.08
CA ALA A 36 11.12 2.17 1.94
C ALA A 36 10.82 1.46 3.27
N GLU A 37 9.66 1.73 3.88
CA GLU A 37 9.24 1.12 5.14
C GLU A 37 9.04 -0.38 5.03
N TYR A 38 8.45 -0.86 3.93
CA TYR A 38 8.14 -2.28 3.75
C TYR A 38 9.24 -3.06 3.00
N GLY A 39 10.31 -2.38 2.54
CA GLY A 39 11.41 -2.96 1.79
C GLY A 39 11.00 -3.45 0.40
N ILE A 40 10.03 -2.78 -0.23
CA ILE A 40 9.46 -3.14 -1.53
C ILE A 40 9.72 -2.05 -2.56
N THR A 41 9.48 -2.34 -3.83
CA THR A 41 9.66 -1.35 -4.89
C THR A 41 8.44 -0.41 -5.00
N PRO A 42 8.62 0.84 -5.45
CA PRO A 42 7.48 1.74 -5.73
C PRO A 42 6.49 1.16 -6.74
N ALA A 43 6.97 0.34 -7.68
CA ALA A 43 6.11 -0.37 -8.62
C ALA A 43 5.19 -1.39 -7.93
N GLN A 44 5.69 -2.10 -6.91
CA GLN A 44 4.86 -3.01 -6.10
C GLN A 44 3.84 -2.23 -5.26
N VAL A 45 4.22 -1.07 -4.71
CA VAL A 45 3.29 -0.19 -3.99
C VAL A 45 2.11 0.23 -4.88
N LEU A 46 2.38 0.63 -6.12
CA LEU A 46 1.32 0.99 -7.09
C LEU A 46 0.38 -0.18 -7.42
N VAL A 47 0.93 -1.38 -7.57
CA VAL A 47 0.13 -2.59 -7.81
C VAL A 47 -0.78 -2.88 -6.62
N ILE A 48 -0.24 -2.76 -5.40
CA ILE A 48 -0.98 -2.98 -4.15
C ILE A 48 -2.03 -1.90 -3.93
N GLU A 49 -1.74 -0.63 -4.21
CA GLU A 49 -2.70 0.48 -4.13
C GLU A 49 -3.90 0.20 -5.04
N LYS A 50 -3.63 -0.20 -6.29
CA LYS A 50 -4.68 -0.57 -7.23
C LYS A 50 -5.48 -1.78 -6.74
N GLU A 51 -4.80 -2.84 -6.30
CA GLU A 51 -5.44 -4.04 -5.77
C GLU A 51 -6.35 -3.72 -4.58
N GLY A 52 -5.89 -2.90 -3.63
CA GLY A 52 -6.69 -2.52 -2.47
C GLY A 52 -7.88 -1.63 -2.80
N LEU A 53 -7.79 -0.79 -3.84
CA LEU A 53 -8.96 -0.06 -4.35
C LEU A 53 -9.98 -1.01 -5.00
N ASP A 54 -9.51 -1.94 -5.84
CA ASP A 54 -10.35 -2.96 -6.50
C ASP A 54 -10.99 -3.93 -5.48
N ALA A 55 -10.27 -4.29 -4.42
CA ALA A 55 -10.70 -5.20 -3.36
C ALA A 55 -11.37 -4.50 -2.16
N GLN A 56 -11.53 -3.17 -2.21
CA GLN A 56 -12.13 -2.34 -1.16
C GLN A 56 -11.49 -2.54 0.22
N TRP A 57 -10.16 -2.50 0.29
CA TRP A 57 -9.41 -2.55 1.54
C TRP A 57 -9.30 -1.19 2.23
N PRO A 58 -9.07 -1.17 3.55
CA PRO A 58 -9.45 -2.25 4.47
C PRO A 58 -10.98 -2.41 4.47
N PRO A 59 -11.52 -3.62 4.69
CA PRO A 59 -12.98 -3.82 4.73
C PRO A 59 -13.62 -2.82 5.72
N LEU A 60 -14.75 -2.22 5.33
CA LEU A 60 -15.44 -1.16 6.09
C LEU A 60 -16.07 -1.63 7.43
N ASP A 61 -15.73 -2.83 7.91
CA ASP A 61 -16.34 -3.43 9.09
C ASP A 61 -15.31 -3.67 10.20
N SER A 62 -15.54 -3.00 11.32
CA SER A 62 -15.15 -3.45 12.66
C SER A 62 -16.34 -4.04 13.37
#